data_AF-A0A0R3SHB2-F1
#
_entry.id   AF-A0A0R3SHB2-F1
#
_cell.length_a   1.000
_cell.length_b   1.000
_cell.length_c   1.000
_cell.angle_alpha   90.00
_cell.angle_beta   90.00
_cell.angle_gamma   90.00
#
_symmetry.space_group_name_H-M   'P 1'
#
loop_
_entity.id
_entity.type
_entity.pdbx_description
1 polymer ?
#
loop_
_entity_poly.entity_id
_entity_poly.type
_entity_poly.pdbx_seq_one_letter_code
_entity_poly.pdbx_strand_id
1 'polypeptide(L)'
;MEKKDAYGNEIKGEYEGFCVDLVEKLSQMIKFKYKMKAVSDGQFGIIVNGSWNGMIGELLRREADIVVAPLTISSDRERVVDFTTPFMEFGLSVMYQKIDRPMPNPLSFMEPLSNEIWMCISFAYLGVSVVLFLVSRLSPAEWGAPLNKVKTISDPNSESAKVDQIDGDYTGGKSSHYDSIFSIFNSFWFALSTFVQQGGDIVPRSLSGRIVGGAWWFFTLIIVSSYTANLAAFLTVERMSNPIQSYEDLVTQSKVKYGSLMSGSTRTFFEKSSIKIFQQMWKFMEANPDVLSRDVKEGVQRVIDSNKDYAFILESTMNEYFNQRKPCTTMKVSLIS
;
A
#
# COMPACT_ATOMS: atom_id res chain seq x y z
N MET A 1 -8.81 -1.90 -34.69
CA MET A 1 -7.42 -1.62 -35.16
C MET A 1 -7.30 -2.21 -36.55
N GLU A 2 -6.47 -1.65 -37.44
CA GLU A 2 -6.13 -2.36 -38.67
C GLU A 2 -5.38 -3.64 -38.30
N LYS A 3 -5.79 -4.75 -38.92
CA LYS A 3 -5.19 -6.06 -38.69
C LYS A 3 -3.74 -6.01 -39.13
N LYS A 4 -2.86 -6.64 -38.37
CA LYS A 4 -1.43 -6.69 -38.70
C LYS A 4 -1.04 -8.06 -39.23
N ASP A 5 -0.12 -8.09 -40.18
CA ASP A 5 0.48 -9.33 -40.65
C ASP A 5 1.46 -9.91 -39.60
N ALA A 6 2.01 -11.09 -39.88
CA ALA A 6 3.00 -11.75 -39.01
C ALA A 6 4.29 -10.92 -38.82
N TYR A 7 4.50 -9.87 -39.61
CA TYR A 7 5.65 -8.97 -39.58
C TYR A 7 5.31 -7.62 -38.95
N GLY A 8 4.08 -7.41 -38.47
CA GLY A 8 3.63 -6.20 -37.79
C GLY A 8 3.20 -5.05 -38.70
N ASN A 9 3.09 -5.28 -40.02
CA ASN A 9 2.60 -4.28 -40.98
C ASN A 9 1.08 -4.26 -41.02
N GLU A 10 0.50 -3.07 -41.20
CA GLU A 10 -0.96 -2.89 -41.29
C GLU A 10 -1.52 -3.43 -42.62
N ILE A 11 -2.46 -4.35 -42.53
CA ILE A 11 -3.20 -4.91 -43.66
C ILE A 11 -4.36 -3.96 -43.97
N LYS A 12 -4.13 -3.08 -44.96
CA LYS A 12 -5.10 -2.06 -45.37
C LYS A 12 -6.48 -2.68 -45.66
N GLY A 13 -7.48 -2.24 -44.90
CA GLY A 13 -8.88 -2.61 -45.11
C GLY A 13 -9.35 -3.86 -44.33
N GLU A 14 -8.46 -4.58 -43.65
CA GLU A 14 -8.86 -5.58 -42.66
C GLU A 14 -8.81 -4.95 -41.26
N TYR A 15 -9.92 -5.01 -40.54
CA TYR A 15 -10.02 -4.50 -39.17
C TYR A 15 -10.27 -5.66 -38.21
N GLU A 16 -9.75 -5.53 -36.99
CA GLU A 16 -10.05 -6.46 -35.88
C GLU A 16 -10.35 -5.71 -34.58
N GLY A 17 -11.07 -6.40 -33.69
CA GLY A 17 -11.38 -5.96 -32.33
C GLY A 17 -12.87 -5.91 -32.02
N PHE A 18 -13.21 -5.49 -30.80
CA PHE A 18 -14.56 -5.56 -30.24
C PHE A 18 -15.66 -4.99 -31.14
N CYS A 19 -15.46 -3.79 -31.72
CA CYS A 19 -16.47 -3.16 -32.59
C CYS A 19 -16.64 -3.89 -33.92
N VAL A 20 -15.60 -4.57 -34.43
CA VAL A 20 -15.67 -5.34 -35.68
C VAL A 20 -16.56 -6.56 -35.46
N ASP A 21 -16.30 -7.31 -34.39
CA ASP A 21 -17.07 -8.49 -34.01
C ASP A 21 -18.54 -8.12 -33.71
N LEU A 22 -18.75 -6.95 -33.09
CA LEU A 22 -20.09 -6.42 -32.82
C LEU A 22 -20.87 -6.16 -34.11
N VAL A 23 -20.29 -5.46 -35.09
CA VAL A 23 -20.95 -5.19 -36.37
C VAL A 23 -21.21 -6.47 -37.15
N GLU A 24 -20.27 -7.43 -37.12
CA GLU A 24 -20.46 -8.72 -37.76
C GLU A 24 -21.66 -9.47 -37.17
N LYS A 25 -21.78 -9.51 -35.83
CA LYS A 25 -22.94 -10.11 -35.16
C LYS A 25 -24.25 -9.40 -35.48
N LEU A 26 -24.25 -8.06 -35.50
CA LEU A 26 -25.42 -7.28 -35.90
C LEU A 26 -25.82 -7.55 -37.35
N SER A 27 -24.85 -7.63 -38.26
CA SER A 27 -25.07 -7.97 -39.67
C SER A 27 -25.68 -9.35 -39.85
N GLN A 28 -25.24 -10.35 -39.07
CA GLN A 28 -25.82 -11.71 -39.09
C GLN A 28 -27.28 -11.73 -38.59
N MET A 29 -27.61 -10.94 -37.56
CA MET A 29 -28.95 -10.89 -36.98
C MET A 29 -29.96 -10.12 -37.86
N ILE A 30 -29.56 -8.94 -38.35
CA ILE A 30 -30.43 -8.00 -39.08
C ILE A 30 -30.35 -8.22 -40.60
N LYS A 31 -29.33 -8.96 -41.07
CA LYS A 31 -29.09 -9.32 -42.48
C LYS A 31 -28.78 -8.13 -43.39
N PHE A 32 -27.98 -7.17 -42.91
CA PHE A 32 -27.47 -6.06 -43.74
C PHE A 32 -26.03 -6.28 -44.21
N LYS A 33 -25.67 -5.68 -45.35
CA LYS A 33 -24.28 -5.63 -45.84
C LYS A 33 -23.63 -4.33 -45.37
N TYR A 34 -22.34 -4.38 -45.06
CA TYR A 34 -21.59 -3.20 -44.61
C TYR A 34 -20.20 -3.15 -45.24
N LYS A 35 -19.61 -1.95 -45.23
CA LYS A 35 -18.21 -1.71 -45.55
C LYS A 35 -17.62 -0.82 -44.46
N MET A 36 -16.57 -1.28 -43.81
CA MET A 36 -15.90 -0.49 -42.77
C MET A 36 -14.99 0.57 -43.39
N LYS A 37 -15.00 1.76 -42.81
CA LYS A 37 -14.16 2.91 -43.17
C LYS A 37 -13.70 3.56 -41.87
N ALA A 38 -12.41 3.83 -41.75
CA ALA A 38 -11.88 4.66 -40.67
C ALA A 38 -12.21 6.14 -40.91
N VAL A 39 -12.48 6.87 -39.83
CA VAL A 39 -12.72 8.33 -39.91
C VAL A 39 -11.49 9.05 -40.44
N SER A 40 -11.72 10.05 -41.30
CA SER A 40 -10.67 10.66 -42.11
C SER A 40 -9.65 11.49 -41.31
N ASP A 41 -10.10 12.11 -40.22
CA ASP A 41 -9.29 13.00 -39.36
C ASP A 41 -8.84 12.36 -38.03
N GLY A 42 -9.24 11.11 -37.78
CA GLY A 42 -8.96 10.39 -36.53
C GLY A 42 -9.71 10.91 -35.30
N GLN A 43 -10.68 11.83 -35.45
CA GLN A 43 -11.33 12.50 -34.33
C GLN A 43 -12.72 11.91 -34.02
N PHE A 44 -13.12 11.95 -32.75
CA PHE A 44 -14.46 11.53 -32.33
C PHE A 44 -15.58 12.45 -32.83
N GLY A 45 -15.30 13.75 -32.88
CA GLY A 45 -16.25 14.79 -33.27
C GLY A 45 -16.46 15.80 -32.14
N ILE A 46 -15.95 17.00 -32.40
CA ILE A 46 -16.11 18.22 -31.62
C ILE A 46 -16.50 19.36 -32.58
N ILE A 47 -17.01 20.46 -32.03
CA ILE A 47 -17.33 21.65 -32.81
C ILE A 47 -16.05 22.44 -33.02
N VAL A 48 -15.62 22.59 -34.28
CA VAL A 48 -14.49 23.42 -34.70
C VAL A 48 -15.02 24.47 -35.67
N ASN A 49 -14.83 25.76 -35.35
CA ASN A 49 -15.30 26.88 -36.16
C ASN A 49 -16.80 26.79 -36.53
N GLY A 50 -17.63 26.32 -35.60
CA GLY A 50 -19.08 26.20 -35.80
C GLY A 50 -19.54 24.96 -36.58
N SER A 51 -18.63 24.09 -37.02
CA SER A 51 -18.97 22.83 -37.72
C SER A 51 -18.45 21.62 -36.96
N TRP A 52 -19.16 20.50 -37.06
CA TRP A 52 -18.74 19.23 -36.46
C TRP A 52 -17.68 18.54 -37.32
N ASN A 53 -16.56 18.18 -36.71
CA ASN A 53 -15.54 17.32 -37.32
C ASN A 53 -15.73 15.85 -36.90
N GLY A 54 -14.75 14.99 -37.21
CA GLY A 54 -14.72 13.61 -36.75
C GLY A 54 -15.89 12.75 -37.21
N MET A 55 -16.14 11.69 -36.46
CA MET A 55 -17.22 10.73 -36.75
C MET A 55 -18.61 11.40 -36.78
N ILE A 56 -18.87 12.35 -35.89
CA ILE A 56 -20.14 13.12 -35.89
C ILE A 56 -20.28 13.94 -37.18
N GLY A 57 -19.20 14.59 -37.62
CA GLY A 57 -19.20 15.36 -38.86
C GLY A 57 -19.45 14.49 -40.09
N GLU A 58 -18.84 13.31 -40.17
CA GLU A 58 -19.05 12.38 -41.29
C GLU A 58 -20.51 11.90 -41.37
N LEU A 59 -21.19 11.66 -40.23
CA LEU A 59 -22.62 11.34 -40.19
C LEU A 59 -23.48 12.49 -40.72
N LEU A 60 -23.22 13.73 -40.26
CA LEU A 60 -23.98 14.90 -40.70
C LEU A 60 -23.81 15.20 -42.20
N ARG A 61 -22.61 14.97 -42.73
CA ARG A 61 -22.31 15.11 -44.16
C ARG A 61 -22.76 13.92 -45.02
N ARG A 62 -23.33 12.88 -44.40
CA ARG A 62 -23.74 11.62 -45.06
C ARG A 62 -22.58 10.90 -45.78
N GLU A 63 -21.37 11.03 -45.23
CA GLU A 63 -20.19 10.29 -45.67
C GLU A 63 -20.14 8.88 -45.06
N ALA A 64 -20.86 8.67 -43.95
CA ALA A 64 -21.09 7.40 -43.29
C ALA A 64 -22.56 7.25 -42.88
N ASP A 65 -23.09 6.03 -42.94
CA ASP A 65 -24.49 5.74 -42.59
C ASP A 65 -24.66 5.43 -41.09
N ILE A 66 -23.69 4.73 -40.49
CA ILE A 66 -23.68 4.31 -39.08
C ILE A 66 -22.26 4.43 -38.54
N VAL A 67 -22.12 4.91 -37.31
CA VAL A 67 -20.86 4.88 -36.55
C VAL A 67 -20.94 3.81 -35.48
N VAL A 68 -20.04 2.83 -35.55
CA VAL A 68 -19.85 1.82 -34.48
C VAL A 68 -18.45 1.98 -33.93
N ALA A 69 -18.36 2.70 -32.81
CA ALA A 69 -17.12 3.12 -32.18
C ALA A 69 -17.34 3.33 -30.67
N PRO A 70 -16.27 3.38 -29.85
CA PRO A 70 -16.35 3.83 -28.46
C PRO A 70 -16.62 5.34 -28.41
N LEU A 71 -17.84 5.75 -28.77
CA LEU A 71 -18.26 7.14 -28.85
C LEU A 71 -19.11 7.51 -27.64
N THR A 72 -18.60 8.39 -26.78
CA THR A 72 -19.36 8.88 -25.62
C THR A 72 -20.62 9.63 -26.06
N ILE A 73 -21.77 9.23 -25.51
CA ILE A 73 -23.04 9.93 -25.68
C ILE A 73 -22.98 11.21 -24.83
N SER A 74 -23.14 12.37 -25.47
CA SER A 74 -23.16 13.68 -24.80
C SER A 74 -24.34 14.51 -25.29
N SER A 75 -24.80 15.45 -24.46
CA SER A 75 -25.96 16.28 -24.80
C SER A 75 -25.76 17.08 -26.10
N ASP A 76 -24.54 17.54 -26.40
CA ASP A 76 -24.29 18.27 -27.65
C ASP A 76 -24.36 17.37 -28.89
N ARG A 77 -23.92 16.11 -28.77
CA ARG A 77 -23.95 15.14 -29.87
C ARG A 77 -25.36 14.62 -30.12
N GLU A 78 -26.12 14.34 -29.06
CA GLU A 78 -27.51 13.87 -29.13
C GLU A 78 -28.45 14.89 -29.80
N ARG A 79 -28.11 16.19 -29.76
CA ARG A 79 -28.86 17.23 -30.48
C ARG A 79 -28.74 17.16 -32.00
N VAL A 80 -27.72 16.47 -32.52
CA VAL A 80 -27.39 16.47 -33.95
C VAL A 80 -27.40 15.08 -34.57
N VAL A 81 -27.24 14.03 -33.78
CA VAL A 81 -27.33 12.63 -34.22
C VAL A 81 -28.10 11.79 -33.21
N ASP A 82 -28.78 10.76 -33.70
CA ASP A 82 -29.47 9.79 -32.85
C ASP A 82 -28.50 8.71 -32.35
N PHE A 83 -28.67 8.30 -31.08
CA PHE A 83 -27.93 7.20 -30.46
C PHE A 83 -28.85 6.03 -30.15
N THR A 84 -28.31 4.81 -30.17
CA THR A 84 -28.98 3.65 -29.59
C THR A 84 -28.87 3.67 -28.06
N THR A 85 -29.51 2.71 -27.40
CA THR A 85 -29.24 2.45 -25.98
C THR A 85 -27.75 2.13 -25.78
N PRO A 86 -27.11 2.66 -24.73
CA PRO A 86 -25.71 2.35 -24.41
C PRO A 86 -25.52 0.83 -24.27
N PHE A 87 -24.48 0.29 -24.89
CA PHE A 87 -24.12 -1.14 -24.77
C PHE A 87 -22.97 -1.38 -23.78
N MET A 88 -22.32 -0.32 -23.31
CA MET A 88 -21.21 -0.37 -22.36
C MET A 88 -21.21 0.90 -21.50
N GLU A 89 -21.10 0.73 -20.19
CA GLU A 89 -21.01 1.82 -19.22
C GLU A 89 -19.55 2.00 -18.77
N PHE A 90 -19.11 3.25 -18.68
CA PHE A 90 -17.78 3.61 -18.18
C PHE A 90 -17.80 5.00 -17.54
N GLY A 91 -16.79 5.29 -16.73
CA GLY A 91 -16.61 6.59 -16.10
C GLY A 91 -15.22 7.16 -16.36
N LEU A 92 -14.99 8.41 -15.92
CA LEU A 92 -13.65 8.98 -15.88
C LEU A 92 -12.82 8.29 -14.81
N SER A 93 -11.56 8.05 -15.14
CA SER A 93 -10.58 7.45 -14.24
C SER A 93 -9.23 8.14 -14.40
N VAL A 94 -8.39 8.00 -13.40
CA VAL A 94 -7.03 8.53 -13.46
C VAL A 94 -6.05 7.37 -13.60
N MET A 95 -5.22 7.45 -14.62
CA MET A 95 -4.07 6.58 -14.80
C MET A 95 -2.85 7.26 -14.20
N TYR A 96 -2.16 6.52 -13.37
CA TYR A 96 -0.92 6.95 -12.75
C TYR A 96 0.12 5.83 -12.85
N GLN A 97 1.39 6.18 -12.73
CA GLN A 97 2.44 5.17 -12.70
C GLN A 97 2.38 4.39 -11.38
N LYS A 98 2.46 3.07 -11.49
CA LYS A 98 2.50 2.17 -10.34
C LYS A 98 3.69 2.53 -9.47
N ILE A 99 3.46 2.62 -8.18
CA ILE A 99 4.49 3.00 -7.23
C ILE A 99 5.33 1.78 -6.90
N ASP A 100 6.63 1.92 -7.11
CA ASP A 100 7.60 0.90 -6.68
C ASP A 100 7.51 0.71 -5.17
N ARG A 101 7.78 -0.53 -4.76
CA ARG A 101 7.82 -0.90 -3.34
C ARG A 101 8.80 0.05 -2.63
N PRO A 102 8.36 0.83 -1.63
CA PRO A 102 9.30 1.60 -0.84
C PRO A 102 10.28 0.62 -0.21
N MET A 103 11.57 0.94 -0.23
CA MET A 103 12.54 0.11 0.49
C MET A 103 12.14 0.07 1.97
N PRO A 104 12.09 -1.11 2.60
CA PRO A 104 11.71 -1.21 4.00
C PRO A 104 12.68 -0.36 4.83
N ASN A 105 12.12 0.49 5.69
CA ASN A 105 12.91 1.24 6.65
C ASN A 105 13.74 0.27 7.50
N PRO A 106 14.99 0.61 7.90
CA PRO A 106 15.80 -0.26 8.77
C PRO A 106 15.13 -0.62 10.11
N LEU A 107 14.15 0.17 10.55
CA LEU A 107 13.36 -0.03 11.77
C LEU A 107 11.97 -0.65 11.51
N SER A 108 11.71 -1.18 10.32
CA SER A 108 10.41 -1.80 9.98
C SER A 108 10.05 -2.97 10.90
N PHE A 109 11.03 -3.59 11.57
CA PHE A 109 10.78 -4.63 12.57
C PHE A 109 10.02 -4.12 13.81
N MET A 110 9.98 -2.81 14.09
CA MET A 110 9.20 -2.25 15.20
C MET A 110 7.74 -1.96 14.83
N GLU A 111 7.40 -1.90 13.54
CA GLU A 111 6.05 -1.60 13.02
C GLU A 111 4.94 -2.62 13.39
N PRO A 112 5.22 -3.90 13.67
CA PRO A 112 4.17 -4.87 14.07
C PRO A 112 3.45 -4.54 15.38
N LEU A 113 3.99 -3.64 16.21
CA LEU A 113 3.36 -3.13 17.44
C LEU A 113 3.33 -1.61 17.41
N SER A 114 2.26 -1.01 17.93
CA SER A 114 2.14 0.44 17.98
C SER A 114 3.12 1.05 18.99
N ASN A 115 3.49 2.31 18.77
CA ASN A 115 4.37 3.06 19.68
C ASN A 115 3.81 3.12 21.11
N GLU A 116 2.49 3.14 21.25
CA GLU A 116 1.81 3.09 22.56
C GLU A 116 2.11 1.79 23.31
N ILE A 117 2.03 0.65 22.62
CA ILE A 117 2.33 -0.67 23.22
C ILE A 117 3.81 -0.74 23.61
N TRP A 118 4.71 -0.22 22.78
CA TRP A 118 6.14 -0.15 23.12
C TRP A 118 6.39 0.66 24.40
N MET A 119 5.74 1.81 24.55
CA MET A 119 5.81 2.60 25.79
C MET A 119 5.26 1.83 27.00
N CYS A 120 4.11 1.16 26.84
CA CYS A 120 3.52 0.31 27.89
C CYS A 120 4.46 -0.82 28.32
N ILE A 121 5.12 -1.50 27.37
CA ILE A 121 6.12 -2.53 27.65
C ILE A 121 7.29 -1.95 28.45
N SER A 122 7.81 -0.79 28.05
CA SER A 122 8.90 -0.12 28.78
C SER A 122 8.51 0.25 30.21
N PHE A 123 7.31 0.79 30.43
CA PHE A 123 6.83 1.11 31.78
C PHE A 123 6.57 -0.14 32.62
N ALA A 124 5.96 -1.19 32.05
CA ALA A 124 5.73 -2.45 32.73
C ALA A 124 7.04 -3.12 33.15
N TYR A 125 8.05 -3.09 32.27
CA TYR A 125 9.40 -3.60 32.53
C TYR A 125 10.09 -2.90 33.72
N LEU A 126 10.05 -1.57 33.75
CA LEU A 126 10.57 -0.79 34.88
C LEU A 126 9.77 -1.07 36.16
N GLY A 127 8.44 -1.13 36.06
CA GLY A 127 7.55 -1.42 37.17
C GLY A 127 7.85 -2.78 37.82
N VAL A 128 7.99 -3.84 37.03
CA VAL A 128 8.33 -5.17 37.53
C VAL A 128 9.72 -5.20 38.17
N SER A 129 10.70 -4.51 37.59
CA SER A 129 12.05 -4.41 38.16
C SER A 129 12.02 -3.75 39.55
N VAL A 130 11.22 -2.70 39.73
CA VAL A 130 11.04 -2.02 41.02
C VAL A 130 10.28 -2.91 42.01
N VAL A 131 9.20 -3.57 41.58
CA VAL A 131 8.42 -4.47 42.45
C VAL A 131 9.27 -5.64 42.93
N LEU A 132 10.07 -6.27 42.06
CA LEU A 132 10.97 -7.35 42.44
C LEU A 132 12.06 -6.88 43.42
N PHE A 133 12.60 -5.68 43.21
CA PHE A 133 13.54 -5.07 44.15
C PHE A 133 12.92 -4.80 45.53
N LEU A 134 11.66 -4.33 45.58
CA LEU A 134 10.95 -4.12 46.84
C LEU A 134 10.65 -5.45 47.55
N VAL A 135 10.21 -6.46 46.81
CA VAL A 135 9.93 -7.80 47.36
C VAL A 135 11.21 -8.43 47.92
N SER A 136 12.36 -8.25 47.28
CA SER A 136 13.64 -8.77 47.77
C SER A 136 14.18 -8.05 49.02
N ARG A 137 13.75 -6.81 49.26
CA ARG A 137 14.08 -6.04 50.45
C ARG A 137 13.11 -6.27 51.59
N LEU A 138 11.84 -6.54 51.32
CA LEU A 138 10.82 -6.68 52.36
C LEU A 138 10.60 -8.13 52.82
N SER A 139 10.99 -9.12 52.01
CA SER A 139 10.82 -10.54 52.33
C SER A 139 12.05 -11.11 53.05
N PRO A 140 11.96 -11.48 54.35
CA PRO A 140 13.07 -12.09 55.08
C PRO A 140 13.52 -13.43 54.48
N ALA A 141 12.66 -14.12 53.74
CA ALA A 141 12.98 -15.37 53.04
C ALA A 141 14.02 -15.20 51.91
N GLU A 142 14.27 -13.96 51.48
CA GLU A 142 15.32 -13.62 50.50
C GLU A 142 16.64 -13.20 51.18
N TRP A 143 16.63 -12.97 52.50
CA TRP A 143 17.80 -12.54 53.27
C TRP A 143 18.53 -13.78 53.80
N GLY A 144 19.74 -14.04 53.30
CA GLY A 144 20.62 -15.10 53.83
C GLY A 144 20.81 -16.31 52.93
N ALA A 145 20.72 -16.15 51.62
CA ALA A 145 21.22 -17.18 50.70
C ALA A 145 22.75 -17.06 50.55
N PRO A 146 23.57 -18.01 51.04
CA PRO A 146 25.01 -17.96 50.79
C PRO A 146 25.29 -18.12 49.29
N LEU A 147 26.09 -17.21 48.74
CA LEU A 147 26.60 -17.20 47.37
C LEU A 147 27.57 -18.36 47.04
N ASN A 148 27.54 -19.46 47.81
CA ASN A 148 28.45 -20.60 47.68
C ASN A 148 27.72 -21.88 47.22
N LYS A 149 26.85 -21.77 46.20
CA LYS A 149 26.37 -22.94 45.44
C LYS A 149 25.75 -22.59 44.08
N VAL A 150 26.20 -21.52 43.42
CA VAL A 150 25.95 -21.34 41.98
C VAL A 150 27.12 -22.01 41.27
N LYS A 151 26.86 -23.19 40.70
CA LYS A 151 27.77 -23.82 39.76
C LYS A 151 27.70 -23.00 38.48
N THR A 152 28.60 -22.05 38.30
CA THR A 152 28.82 -21.42 37.00
C THR A 152 29.38 -22.48 36.05
N ILE A 153 28.89 -22.51 34.80
CA ILE A 153 29.34 -23.46 33.76
C ILE A 153 30.77 -23.10 33.27
N SER A 154 31.41 -22.07 33.82
CA SER A 154 32.60 -21.43 33.26
C SER A 154 33.96 -21.80 33.89
N ASP A 155 34.04 -22.76 34.82
CA ASP A 155 35.34 -23.21 35.36
C ASP A 155 35.52 -24.74 35.25
N PRO A 156 36.38 -25.26 34.34
CA PRO A 156 36.63 -26.69 34.21
C PRO A 156 37.55 -27.28 35.29
N ASN A 157 38.19 -26.46 36.13
CA ASN A 157 39.36 -26.89 36.93
C ASN A 157 39.25 -26.64 38.46
N SER A 158 38.08 -26.78 39.08
CA SER A 158 38.03 -26.93 40.55
C SER A 158 37.83 -28.40 40.91
N GLU A 159 38.95 -29.08 41.20
CA GLU A 159 38.98 -30.43 41.71
C GLU A 159 38.13 -30.58 42.98
N SER A 160 37.50 -31.74 43.07
CA SER A 160 36.77 -32.30 44.21
C SER A 160 37.32 -31.89 45.59
N ALA A 161 36.65 -30.94 46.25
CA ALA A 161 36.81 -30.74 47.68
C ALA A 161 36.04 -31.83 48.43
N LYS A 162 36.79 -32.70 49.09
CA LYS A 162 36.32 -33.78 49.96
C LYS A 162 35.51 -33.24 51.13
N VAL A 163 34.54 -34.03 51.57
CA VAL A 163 33.84 -33.87 52.85
C VAL A 163 34.84 -34.16 53.96
N ASP A 164 35.28 -33.14 54.69
CA ASP A 164 35.96 -33.32 55.97
C ASP A 164 35.02 -32.91 57.12
N GLN A 165 34.92 -33.82 58.08
CA GLN A 165 34.19 -33.70 59.34
C GLN A 165 34.73 -32.56 60.20
N ILE A 166 33.79 -31.98 60.94
CA ILE A 166 33.96 -30.91 61.92
C ILE A 166 34.70 -31.46 63.15
N ASP A 167 35.73 -30.75 63.61
CA ASP A 167 36.00 -30.51 65.03
C ASP A 167 36.87 -29.25 65.19
N GLY A 168 36.52 -28.39 66.14
CA GLY A 168 37.40 -27.31 66.61
C GLY A 168 36.81 -25.89 66.51
N ASP A 169 36.17 -25.50 67.60
CA ASP A 169 36.18 -24.17 68.25
C ASP A 169 36.79 -22.98 67.50
N TYR A 170 35.96 -21.95 67.21
CA TYR A 170 36.43 -20.60 66.93
C TYR A 170 35.42 -19.55 67.43
N THR A 171 35.77 -18.89 68.52
CA THR A 171 35.31 -17.55 68.88
C THR A 171 35.79 -16.54 67.82
N GLY A 172 34.88 -15.79 67.21
CA GLY A 172 35.25 -14.71 66.31
C GLY A 172 34.04 -14.12 65.62
N GLY A 173 33.55 -12.99 66.12
CA GLY A 173 32.44 -12.26 65.53
C GLY A 173 32.68 -11.97 64.05
N LYS A 174 31.83 -12.55 63.20
CA LYS A 174 31.64 -12.10 61.83
C LYS A 174 30.20 -11.64 61.72
N SER A 175 30.02 -10.32 61.73
CA SER A 175 28.81 -9.66 61.26
C SER A 175 28.51 -10.11 59.83
N SER A 176 27.63 -11.10 59.68
CA SER A 176 27.11 -11.54 58.39
C SER A 176 26.26 -10.43 57.80
N HIS A 177 26.84 -9.68 56.86
CA HIS A 177 26.09 -8.79 55.99
C HIS A 177 25.18 -9.68 55.12
N TYR A 178 23.87 -9.64 55.36
CA TYR A 178 22.88 -10.36 54.55
C TYR A 178 22.72 -9.62 53.21
N ASP A 179 23.59 -9.89 52.25
CA ASP A 179 23.44 -9.31 50.92
C ASP A 179 22.31 -10.03 50.18
N SER A 180 21.22 -9.30 49.92
CA SER A 180 20.09 -9.79 49.14
C SER A 180 20.54 -10.06 47.70
N ILE A 181 20.24 -11.26 47.19
CA ILE A 181 20.61 -11.72 45.84
C ILE A 181 20.07 -10.78 44.75
N PHE A 182 18.97 -10.07 45.01
CA PHE A 182 18.35 -9.12 44.09
C PHE A 182 18.72 -7.67 44.43
N SER A 183 19.86 -7.22 43.89
CA SER A 183 20.15 -5.79 43.71
C SER A 183 19.24 -5.19 42.63
N ILE A 184 19.17 -3.85 42.53
CA ILE A 184 18.36 -3.17 41.51
C ILE A 184 18.77 -3.57 40.08
N PHE A 185 20.08 -3.76 39.87
CA PHE A 185 20.64 -4.22 38.60
C PHE A 185 20.31 -5.70 38.32
N ASN A 186 20.35 -6.56 39.34
CA ASN A 186 19.99 -7.98 39.19
C ASN A 186 18.49 -8.16 38.92
N SER A 187 17.64 -7.29 39.49
CA SER A 187 16.19 -7.29 39.24
C SER A 187 15.87 -6.83 37.81
N PHE A 188 16.57 -5.79 37.35
CA PHE A 188 16.50 -5.32 35.96
C PHE A 188 16.97 -6.39 34.97
N TRP A 189 18.10 -7.03 35.26
CA TRP A 189 18.64 -8.13 34.46
C TRP A 189 17.69 -9.32 34.41
N PHE A 190 17.14 -9.74 35.55
CA PHE A 190 16.13 -10.80 35.60
C PHE A 190 14.90 -10.47 34.73
N ALA A 191 14.37 -9.25 34.83
CA ALA A 191 13.24 -8.82 34.02
C ALA A 191 13.58 -8.82 32.52
N LEU A 192 14.83 -8.52 32.14
CA LEU A 192 15.28 -8.53 30.74
C LEU A 192 15.44 -9.96 30.22
N SER A 193 16.12 -10.83 30.97
CA SER A 193 16.36 -12.22 30.58
C SER A 193 15.06 -13.03 30.44
N THR A 194 14.07 -12.71 31.28
CA THR A 194 12.72 -13.30 31.19
C THR A 194 11.89 -12.71 30.04
N PHE A 195 12.11 -11.43 29.67
CA PHE A 195 11.50 -10.81 28.50
C PHE A 195 12.02 -11.40 27.18
N VAL A 196 13.34 -11.62 27.09
CA VAL A 196 14.00 -12.21 25.91
C VAL A 196 13.84 -13.75 25.87
N GLN A 197 13.11 -14.35 26.82
CA GLN A 197 12.86 -15.80 26.92
C GLN A 197 14.12 -16.68 27.03
N GLN A 198 15.28 -16.11 27.37
CA GLN A 198 16.52 -16.87 27.55
C GLN A 198 16.61 -17.53 28.94
N GLY A 199 15.84 -17.05 29.90
CA GLY A 199 15.96 -17.45 31.31
C GLY A 199 17.13 -16.74 31.99
N GLY A 200 17.07 -16.62 33.32
CA GLY A 200 18.12 -15.99 34.12
C GLY A 200 18.67 -16.95 35.18
N ASP A 201 19.95 -16.81 35.50
CA ASP A 201 20.61 -17.62 36.54
C ASP A 201 20.10 -17.32 37.96
N ILE A 202 19.40 -16.19 38.12
CA ILE A 202 18.92 -15.68 39.39
C ILE A 202 17.40 -15.83 39.42
N VAL A 203 16.87 -16.61 40.36
CA VAL A 203 15.42 -16.86 40.50
C VAL A 203 14.91 -16.42 41.88
N PRO A 204 13.71 -15.80 41.95
CA PRO A 204 13.11 -15.42 43.23
C PRO A 204 12.79 -16.65 44.07
N ARG A 205 13.17 -16.64 45.35
CA ARG A 205 12.97 -17.77 46.27
C ARG A 205 11.64 -17.67 47.02
N SER A 206 11.24 -16.46 47.37
CA SER A 206 10.01 -16.13 48.06
C SER A 206 8.77 -16.43 47.20
N LEU A 207 7.69 -16.85 47.87
CA LEU A 207 6.40 -17.10 47.19
C LEU A 207 5.89 -15.84 46.47
N SER A 208 5.99 -14.68 47.11
CA SER A 208 5.60 -13.39 46.52
C SER A 208 6.43 -13.03 45.29
N GLY A 209 7.75 -13.23 45.31
CA GLY A 209 8.62 -12.98 44.16
C GLY A 209 8.34 -13.94 42.99
N ARG A 210 8.00 -15.20 43.29
CA ARG A 210 7.58 -16.18 42.28
C ARG A 210 6.24 -15.85 41.63
N ILE A 211 5.28 -15.32 42.40
CA ILE A 211 4.00 -14.87 41.84
C ILE A 211 4.22 -13.69 40.89
N VAL A 212 5.02 -12.70 41.28
CA VAL A 212 5.37 -11.55 40.43
C VAL A 212 6.12 -12.01 39.17
N GLY A 213 7.13 -12.88 39.33
CA GLY A 213 7.87 -13.44 38.21
C GLY A 213 7.00 -14.29 37.27
N GLY A 214 6.05 -15.06 37.80
CA GLY A 214 5.11 -15.85 37.02
C GLY A 214 4.11 -14.98 36.24
N ALA A 215 3.60 -13.92 36.85
CA ALA A 215 2.73 -12.95 36.17
C ALA A 215 3.49 -12.20 35.06
N TRP A 216 4.73 -11.78 35.33
CA TRP A 216 5.61 -11.19 34.32
C TRP A 216 5.88 -12.16 33.17
N TRP A 217 6.21 -13.42 33.48
CA TRP A 217 6.47 -14.45 32.48
C TRP A 217 5.25 -14.73 31.59
N PHE A 218 4.05 -14.78 32.17
CA PHE A 218 2.82 -14.93 31.39
C PHE A 218 2.57 -13.72 30.47
N PHE A 219 2.81 -12.51 30.97
CA PHE A 219 2.72 -11.29 30.18
C PHE A 219 3.72 -11.26 29.02
N THR A 220 5.00 -11.58 29.26
CA THR A 220 6.02 -11.59 28.20
C THR A 220 5.76 -12.65 27.16
N LEU A 221 5.24 -13.82 27.55
CA LEU A 221 4.81 -14.87 26.64
C LEU A 221 3.73 -14.34 25.68
N ILE A 222 2.67 -13.72 26.20
CA ILE A 222 1.59 -13.16 25.37
C ILE A 222 2.12 -12.11 24.40
N ILE A 223 2.98 -11.21 24.87
CA ILE A 223 3.52 -10.11 24.06
C ILE A 223 4.41 -10.64 22.93
N VAL A 224 5.34 -11.55 23.24
CA VAL A 224 6.23 -12.11 22.21
C VAL A 224 5.44 -12.96 21.22
N SER A 225 4.49 -13.78 21.66
CA SER A 225 3.62 -14.54 20.75
C SER A 225 2.78 -13.63 19.84
N SER A 226 2.28 -12.51 20.35
CA SER A 226 1.54 -11.54 19.54
C SER A 226 2.44 -10.81 18.55
N TYR A 227 3.65 -10.43 18.98
CA TYR A 227 4.65 -9.81 18.12
C TYR A 227 5.06 -10.74 16.98
N THR A 228 5.35 -12.02 17.26
CA THR A 228 5.73 -12.98 16.22
C THR A 228 4.59 -13.25 15.23
N ALA A 229 3.35 -13.33 15.71
CA ALA A 229 2.17 -13.46 14.85
C ALA A 229 1.97 -12.23 13.95
N ASN A 230 2.04 -11.02 14.51
CA ASN A 230 1.86 -9.79 13.76
C ASN A 230 3.02 -9.53 12.79
N LEU A 231 4.25 -9.85 13.18
CA LEU A 231 5.42 -9.77 12.31
C LEU A 231 5.26 -10.70 11.11
N ALA A 232 4.80 -11.95 11.32
CA ALA A 232 4.53 -12.87 10.22
C ALA A 232 3.41 -12.35 9.28
N ALA A 233 2.35 -11.77 9.83
CA ALA A 233 1.31 -11.12 9.02
C ALA A 233 1.85 -9.90 8.27
N PHE A 234 2.73 -9.11 8.88
CA PHE A 234 3.33 -7.93 8.26
C PHE A 234 4.27 -8.31 7.11
N LEU A 235 5.07 -9.37 7.28
CA LEU A 235 5.97 -9.87 6.24
C LEU A 235 5.23 -10.50 5.05
N THR A 236 3.97 -10.89 5.22
CA THR A 236 3.14 -11.47 4.14
C THR A 236 2.27 -10.43 3.44
N VAL A 237 1.87 -9.35 4.12
CA VAL A 237 1.00 -8.31 3.57
C VAL A 237 1.79 -7.07 3.20
N GLU A 238 2.14 -6.97 1.92
CA GLU A 238 2.69 -5.74 1.35
C GLU A 238 1.56 -4.72 1.09
N ARG A 239 1.51 -3.63 1.86
CA ARG A 239 0.56 -2.53 1.62
C ARG A 239 1.16 -1.53 0.62
N MET A 240 0.65 -1.54 -0.62
CA MET A 240 0.90 -0.44 -1.55
C MET A 240 0.04 0.76 -1.13
N SER A 241 0.67 1.85 -0.68
CA SER A 241 -0.02 3.12 -0.41
C SER A 241 0.00 3.99 -1.66
N ASN A 242 -1.18 4.46 -2.08
CA ASN A 242 -1.32 5.41 -3.18
C ASN A 242 -1.36 6.83 -2.60
N PRO A 243 -0.52 7.77 -3.10
CA PRO A 243 -0.46 9.15 -2.65
C PRO A 243 -1.64 9.97 -3.17
N ILE A 244 -2.34 9.48 -4.20
CA ILE A 244 -3.53 10.11 -4.78
C ILE A 244 -4.71 9.19 -4.51
N GLN A 245 -5.69 9.65 -3.75
CA GLN A 245 -6.92 8.90 -3.45
C GLN A 245 -8.17 9.61 -3.98
N SER A 246 -8.11 10.93 -4.17
CA SER A 246 -9.23 11.77 -4.57
C SER A 246 -8.85 12.79 -5.66
N TYR A 247 -9.85 13.37 -6.33
CA TYR A 247 -9.62 14.46 -7.29
C TYR A 247 -9.15 15.73 -6.57
N GLU A 248 -9.57 15.92 -5.32
CA GLU A 248 -9.20 16.99 -4.43
C GLU A 248 -7.70 16.95 -4.09
N ASP A 249 -7.17 15.75 -3.84
CA ASP A 249 -5.73 15.56 -3.62
C ASP A 249 -4.95 16.08 -4.82
N LEU A 250 -5.36 15.70 -6.04
CA LEU A 250 -4.74 16.12 -7.31
C LEU A 250 -4.72 17.63 -7.51
N VAL A 251 -5.80 18.32 -7.14
CA VAL A 251 -5.91 19.79 -7.28
C VAL A 251 -5.13 20.53 -6.21
N THR A 252 -5.08 19.99 -4.99
CA THR A 252 -4.42 20.65 -3.85
C THR A 252 -2.90 20.55 -3.94
N GLN A 253 -2.39 19.42 -4.44
CA GLN A 253 -0.96 19.20 -4.63
C GLN A 253 -0.48 19.76 -5.98
N SER A 254 0.73 20.32 -6.01
CA SER A 254 1.36 20.84 -7.23
C SER A 254 2.48 19.94 -7.78
N LYS A 255 2.70 18.75 -7.19
CA LYS A 255 3.82 17.87 -7.52
C LYS A 255 3.55 17.06 -8.79
N VAL A 256 2.37 16.45 -8.87
CA VAL A 256 1.92 15.63 -9.99
C VAL A 256 1.06 16.49 -10.91
N LYS A 257 1.53 16.71 -12.14
CA LYS A 257 0.72 17.36 -13.18
C LYS A 257 -0.36 16.40 -13.66
N TYR A 258 -1.48 16.92 -14.11
CA TYR A 258 -2.54 16.09 -14.69
C TYR A 258 -3.07 16.69 -15.99
N GLY A 259 -3.51 15.81 -16.89
CA GLY A 259 -4.05 16.20 -18.18
C GLY A 259 -5.00 15.16 -18.75
N SER A 260 -5.75 15.54 -19.78
CA SER A 260 -6.66 14.68 -20.53
C SER A 260 -6.36 14.72 -22.02
N LEU A 261 -7.16 13.99 -22.81
CA LEU A 261 -7.14 14.10 -24.26
C LEU A 261 -7.49 15.54 -24.71
N MET A 262 -6.79 16.05 -25.71
CA MET A 262 -6.93 17.40 -26.27
C MET A 262 -8.24 17.57 -27.03
N SER A 263 -8.76 16.49 -27.61
CA SER A 263 -10.09 16.42 -28.24
C SER A 263 -10.90 15.33 -27.54
N GLY A 264 -12.21 15.53 -27.40
CA GLY A 264 -13.09 14.50 -26.84
C GLY A 264 -14.05 15.00 -25.77
N SER A 265 -14.93 14.10 -25.35
CA SER A 265 -15.98 14.33 -24.36
C SER A 265 -15.40 14.71 -22.99
N THR A 266 -14.28 14.12 -22.58
CA THR A 266 -13.60 14.42 -21.30
C THR A 266 -13.19 15.89 -21.20
N ARG A 267 -12.63 16.46 -22.27
CA ARG A 267 -12.26 17.88 -22.32
C ARG A 267 -13.50 18.77 -22.15
N THR A 268 -14.52 18.54 -22.96
CA THR A 268 -15.78 19.30 -22.90
C THR A 268 -16.48 19.14 -21.56
N PHE A 269 -16.36 17.99 -20.91
CA PHE A 269 -16.87 17.75 -19.57
C PHE A 269 -16.22 18.70 -18.55
N PHE A 270 -14.88 18.78 -18.52
CA PHE A 270 -14.19 19.69 -17.59
C PHE A 270 -14.49 21.17 -17.89
N GLU A 271 -14.58 21.53 -19.17
CA GLU A 271 -14.93 22.89 -19.61
C GLU A 271 -16.34 23.32 -19.16
N LYS A 272 -17.33 22.42 -19.27
CA LYS A 272 -18.75 22.73 -18.96
C LYS A 272 -19.17 22.36 -17.53
N SER A 273 -18.28 21.75 -16.75
CA SER A 273 -18.63 21.27 -15.41
C SER A 273 -19.01 22.41 -14.46
N SER A 274 -20.05 22.19 -13.66
CA SER A 274 -20.50 23.12 -12.61
C SER A 274 -19.82 22.86 -11.25
N ILE A 275 -19.06 21.76 -11.13
CA ILE A 275 -18.40 21.36 -9.88
C ILE A 275 -17.10 22.15 -9.73
N LYS A 276 -16.92 22.81 -8.58
CA LYS A 276 -15.78 23.70 -8.30
C LYS A 276 -14.41 23.04 -8.52
N ILE A 277 -14.24 21.80 -8.08
CA ILE A 277 -12.99 21.03 -8.23
C ILE A 277 -12.67 20.82 -9.70
N PHE A 278 -13.64 20.38 -10.51
CA PHE A 278 -13.46 20.18 -11.95
C PHE A 278 -13.24 21.49 -12.71
N GLN A 279 -13.83 22.61 -12.27
CA GLN A 279 -13.52 23.93 -12.83
C GLN A 279 -12.09 24.37 -12.52
N GLN A 280 -11.58 24.08 -11.32
CA GLN A 280 -10.18 24.35 -10.97
C GLN A 280 -9.23 23.49 -11.81
N MET A 281 -9.54 22.20 -11.96
CA MET A 281 -8.80 21.30 -12.85
C MET A 281 -8.79 21.82 -14.29
N TRP A 282 -9.94 22.28 -14.79
CA TRP A 282 -10.05 22.86 -16.12
C TRP A 282 -9.14 24.07 -16.29
N LYS A 283 -9.21 25.04 -15.36
CA LYS A 283 -8.36 26.24 -15.39
C LYS A 283 -6.87 25.89 -15.39
N PHE A 284 -6.47 24.86 -14.65
CA PHE A 284 -5.09 24.36 -14.68
C PHE A 284 -4.70 23.77 -16.04
N MET A 285 -5.55 22.92 -16.61
CA MET A 285 -5.32 22.30 -17.92
C MET A 285 -5.37 23.32 -19.07
N GLU A 286 -6.18 24.37 -18.95
CA GLU A 286 -6.26 25.48 -19.91
C GLU A 286 -5.02 26.37 -19.86
N ALA A 287 -4.52 26.66 -18.65
CA ALA A 287 -3.28 27.42 -18.46
C ALA A 287 -2.02 26.65 -18.90
N ASN A 288 -2.08 25.31 -18.94
CA ASN A 288 -0.96 24.44 -19.31
C ASN A 288 -1.34 23.53 -20.49
N PRO A 289 -1.37 24.05 -21.74
CA PRO A 289 -1.72 23.24 -22.90
C PRO A 289 -0.76 22.06 -23.13
N ASP A 290 0.45 22.13 -22.58
CA ASP A 290 1.45 21.08 -22.65
C ASP A 290 1.00 19.81 -21.93
N VAL A 291 0.08 19.86 -20.95
CA VAL A 291 -0.40 18.67 -20.24
C VAL A 291 -1.40 17.84 -21.05
N LEU A 292 -1.98 18.40 -22.12
CA LEU A 292 -2.96 17.71 -22.93
C LEU A 292 -2.29 16.82 -23.99
N SER A 293 -2.82 15.63 -24.20
CA SER A 293 -2.31 14.67 -25.20
C SER A 293 -3.21 14.63 -26.43
N ARG A 294 -2.65 14.43 -27.63
CA ARG A 294 -3.44 14.33 -28.87
C ARG A 294 -4.14 12.98 -28.98
N ASP A 295 -3.43 11.93 -28.59
CA ASP A 295 -3.91 10.55 -28.62
C ASP A 295 -3.85 9.90 -27.23
N VAL A 296 -4.70 8.89 -27.02
CA VAL A 296 -4.69 8.10 -25.78
C VAL A 296 -3.32 7.41 -25.60
N LYS A 297 -2.73 6.90 -26.69
CA LYS A 297 -1.42 6.23 -26.65
C LYS A 297 -0.30 7.19 -26.22
N GLU A 298 -0.34 8.43 -26.67
CA GLU A 298 0.61 9.47 -26.26
C GLU A 298 0.47 9.79 -24.77
N GLY A 299 -0.76 9.94 -24.29
CA GLY A 299 -1.04 10.19 -22.87
C GLY A 299 -0.57 9.05 -21.96
N VAL A 300 -0.80 7.80 -22.36
CA VAL A 300 -0.31 6.61 -21.64
C VAL A 300 1.21 6.56 -21.63
N GLN A 301 1.86 6.77 -22.77
CA GLN A 301 3.33 6.77 -22.87
C GLN A 301 3.94 7.85 -21.99
N ARG A 302 3.33 9.04 -21.95
CA ARG A 302 3.76 10.12 -21.07
C ARG A 302 3.68 9.75 -19.60
N VAL A 303 2.64 9.06 -19.15
CA VAL A 303 2.57 8.57 -17.75
C VAL A 303 3.74 7.65 -17.46
N ILE A 304 4.06 6.73 -18.37
CA ILE A 304 5.17 5.79 -18.22
C ILE A 304 6.52 6.52 -18.15
N ASP A 305 6.72 7.54 -18.98
CA ASP A 305 7.99 8.28 -19.09
C ASP A 305 8.16 9.36 -18.02
N SER A 306 7.05 9.83 -17.43
CA SER A 306 7.03 10.96 -16.48
C SER A 306 7.61 10.66 -15.08
N ASN A 307 8.10 9.46 -14.82
CA ASN A 307 8.68 9.05 -13.55
C ASN A 307 7.85 9.49 -12.32
N LYS A 308 6.52 9.27 -12.38
CA LYS A 308 5.52 9.60 -11.33
C LYS A 308 5.18 11.10 -11.18
N ASP A 309 5.56 11.96 -12.13
CA ASP A 309 5.23 13.39 -12.09
C ASP A 309 3.99 13.76 -12.93
N TYR A 310 3.38 12.81 -13.64
CA TYR A 310 2.20 13.05 -14.48
C TYR A 310 1.11 11.98 -14.29
N ALA A 311 -0.14 12.44 -14.23
CA ALA A 311 -1.34 11.62 -14.19
C ALA A 311 -2.22 11.91 -15.43
N PHE A 312 -2.76 10.87 -16.03
CA PHE A 312 -3.59 10.99 -17.24
C PHE A 312 -5.04 10.62 -16.96
N ILE A 313 -5.96 11.53 -17.29
CA ILE A 313 -7.39 11.34 -17.09
C ILE A 313 -7.99 10.76 -18.38
N LEU A 314 -8.55 9.56 -18.28
CA LEU A 314 -9.14 8.81 -19.39
C LEU A 314 -10.30 7.92 -18.93
N GLU A 315 -11.03 7.37 -19.89
CA GLU A 315 -12.12 6.44 -19.64
C GLU A 315 -11.65 5.17 -18.92
N SER A 316 -12.45 4.67 -17.99
CA SER A 316 -12.10 3.52 -17.13
C SER A 316 -11.80 2.24 -17.90
N THR A 317 -12.53 2.00 -18.99
CA THR A 317 -12.34 0.84 -19.88
C THR A 317 -10.98 0.88 -20.56
N MET A 318 -10.55 2.05 -21.04
CA MET A 318 -9.22 2.23 -21.63
C MET A 318 -8.13 2.12 -20.57
N ASN A 319 -8.34 2.67 -19.38
CA ASN A 319 -7.39 2.56 -18.28
C ASN A 319 -7.15 1.08 -17.91
N GLU A 320 -8.21 0.31 -17.72
CA GLU A 320 -8.12 -1.14 -17.46
C GLU A 320 -7.42 -1.90 -18.57
N TYR A 321 -7.73 -1.57 -19.84
CA TYR A 321 -7.08 -2.18 -21.00
C TYR A 321 -5.57 -1.95 -21.01
N PHE A 322 -5.10 -0.72 -20.78
CA PHE A 322 -3.67 -0.41 -20.78
C PHE A 322 -2.95 -0.97 -19.55
N ASN A 323 -3.62 -1.03 -18.39
CA ASN A 323 -3.03 -1.62 -17.18
C ASN A 323 -2.74 -3.11 -17.30
N GLN A 324 -3.49 -3.83 -18.15
CA GLN A 324 -3.27 -5.25 -18.41
C GLN A 324 -2.15 -5.52 -19.44
N ARG A 325 -1.56 -4.47 -20.04
CA ARG A 325 -0.49 -4.60 -21.03
C ARG A 325 0.89 -4.49 -20.40
N LYS A 326 1.84 -5.24 -20.95
CA LYS A 326 3.27 -5.12 -20.59
C LYS A 326 3.75 -3.68 -20.88
N PRO A 327 4.58 -3.07 -20.01
CA PRO A 327 5.28 -3.65 -18.86
C PRO A 327 4.49 -3.66 -17.52
N CYS A 328 3.17 -3.41 -17.53
CA CYS A 328 2.32 -3.36 -16.32
C CYS A 328 2.78 -2.31 -15.29
N THR A 329 3.27 -1.17 -15.79
CA THR A 329 3.81 -0.05 -14.97
C THR A 329 2.77 1.01 -14.64
N THR A 330 1.54 0.89 -15.16
CA THR A 330 0.45 1.83 -14.89
C THR A 330 -0.56 1.23 -13.92
N MET A 331 -1.30 2.08 -13.25
CA MET A 331 -2.40 1.68 -12.39
C MET A 331 -3.58 2.64 -12.50
N LYS A 332 -4.79 2.09 -12.39
CA LYS A 332 -6.02 2.85 -12.24
C LYS A 332 -6.12 3.33 -10.81
N VAL A 333 -6.18 4.63 -10.62
CA VAL A 333 -6.55 5.25 -9.36
C VAL A 333 -8.06 5.46 -9.41
N SER A 334 -8.79 4.66 -8.64
CA SER A 334 -10.23 4.86 -8.43
C SER A 334 -10.40 6.04 -7.49
N LEU A 335 -10.70 7.20 -8.06
CA LEU A 335 -11.00 8.39 -7.28
C LEU A 335 -12.46 8.28 -6.85
N ILE A 336 -12.68 8.17 -5.55
CA ILE A 336 -14.01 8.22 -4.96
C ILE A 336 -14.49 9.67 -5.15
N SER A 337 -15.67 9.82 -5.75
CA SER A 337 -16.35 11.09 -5.97
C SER A 337 -16.95 11.67 -4.70
#